data_AF-A0A238F6V1-F1
#
_entry.id   AF-A0A238F6V1-F1
#
_cell.length_a   1.000
_cell.length_b   1.000
_cell.length_c   1.000
_cell.angle_alpha   90.00
_cell.angle_beta   90.00
_cell.angle_gamma   90.00
#
_symmetry.space_group_name_H-M   'P 1'
#
loop_
_entity.id
_entity.type
_entity.pdbx_description
1 polymer ?
#
loop_
_entity_poly.entity_id
_entity_poly.type
_entity_poly.pdbx_seq_one_letter_code
_entity_poly.pdbx_strand_id
1 'polypeptide(L)'
;MSPVDVHRLAREGQRNLLRNALEENPSLAWQLDSDSRTPLQNIISLPGASSSALSAILDVLPHLDDDDARRKVLENRDAVGNTALISAGEQLEQRSWIVGAWSCR
;
A
#
# COMPACT_ATOMS: atom_id res chain seq x y z
N MET A 1 13.89 19.12 -7.29
CA MET A 1 12.87 18.57 -6.38
C MET A 1 13.41 17.28 -5.80
N SER A 2 13.37 17.09 -4.49
CA SER A 2 13.64 15.78 -3.90
C SER A 2 12.55 14.80 -4.34
N PRO A 3 12.87 13.52 -4.61
CA PRO A 3 11.85 12.51 -4.89
C PRO A 3 10.81 12.49 -3.76
N VAL A 4 9.53 12.35 -4.11
CA VAL A 4 8.47 12.15 -3.11
C VAL A 4 8.69 10.80 -2.45
N ASP A 5 8.84 10.80 -1.12
CA ASP A 5 8.97 9.58 -0.34
C ASP A 5 7.60 9.00 -0.01
N VAL A 6 7.06 8.20 -0.94
CA VAL A 6 5.74 7.56 -0.83
C VAL A 6 5.63 6.65 0.40
N HIS A 7 6.74 6.02 0.82
CA HIS A 7 6.78 5.13 1.98
C HIS A 7 6.60 5.92 3.28
N ARG A 8 7.28 7.08 3.39
CA ARG A 8 7.10 7.98 4.53
C ARG A 8 5.68 8.56 4.58
N LEU A 9 5.12 8.99 3.45
CA LEU A 9 3.75 9.49 3.39
C LEU A 9 2.73 8.44 3.84
N ALA A 10 2.90 7.20 3.39
CA ALA A 10 2.14 6.05 3.84
C ALA A 10 2.27 5.81 5.35
N ARG A 11 3.50 5.73 5.86
CA ARG A 11 3.78 5.46 7.28
C ARG A 11 3.24 6.57 8.21
N GLU A 12 3.34 7.83 7.79
CA GLU A 12 2.85 8.98 8.55
C GLU A 12 1.33 9.21 8.37
N GLY A 13 0.65 8.40 7.54
CA GLY A 13 -0.78 8.52 7.32
C GLY A 13 -1.20 9.78 6.55
N GLN A 14 -0.29 10.40 5.78
CA GLN A 14 -0.51 11.65 5.06
C GLN A 14 -1.38 11.46 3.80
N ARG A 15 -2.66 11.12 3.98
CA ARG A 15 -3.62 10.77 2.92
C ARG A 15 -3.52 11.66 1.68
N ASN A 16 -3.64 12.98 1.84
CA ASN A 16 -3.76 13.89 0.70
C ASN A 16 -2.46 13.96 -0.10
N LEU A 17 -1.31 13.98 0.58
CA LEU A 17 -0.01 14.00 -0.08
C LEU A 17 0.30 12.66 -0.74
N LEU A 18 -0.07 11.54 -0.08
CA LEU A 18 0.02 10.20 -0.65
C LEU A 18 -0.84 10.07 -1.91
N ARG A 19 -2.10 10.53 -1.86
CA ARG A 19 -3.01 10.52 -3.01
C ARG A 19 -2.44 11.31 -4.18
N ASN A 20 -2.04 12.56 -3.96
CA ASN A 20 -1.48 13.40 -5.02
C ASN A 20 -0.26 12.73 -5.67
N ALA A 21 0.64 12.14 -4.86
CA ALA A 21 1.81 11.44 -5.38
C ALA A 21 1.44 10.23 -6.26
N LEU A 22 0.45 9.44 -5.83
CA LEU A 22 -0.04 8.27 -6.57
C LEU A 22 -0.80 8.64 -7.84
N GLU A 23 -1.52 9.76 -7.84
CA GLU A 23 -2.19 10.30 -9.03
C GLU A 23 -1.19 10.81 -10.06
N GLU A 24 -0.12 11.49 -9.62
CA GLU A 24 0.97 11.94 -10.49
C GLU A 24 1.79 10.77 -11.05
N ASN A 25 2.00 9.72 -10.24
CA ASN A 25 2.75 8.54 -10.63
C ASN A 25 2.20 7.27 -9.95
N PRO A 26 1.28 6.53 -10.60
CA PRO A 26 0.69 5.32 -10.04
C PRO A 26 1.71 4.21 -9.72
N SER A 27 2.87 4.22 -10.39
CA SER A 27 3.93 3.23 -10.15
C SER A 27 4.55 3.28 -8.75
N LEU A 28 4.37 4.40 -8.05
CA LEU A 28 4.79 4.53 -6.66
C LEU A 28 4.02 3.55 -5.73
N ALA A 29 2.84 3.08 -6.13
CA ALA A 29 2.04 2.14 -5.33
C ALA A 29 2.74 0.79 -5.09
N TRP A 30 3.63 0.36 -6.00
CA TRP A 30 4.40 -0.88 -5.89
C TRP A 30 5.91 -0.65 -5.81
N GLN A 31 6.33 0.59 -5.55
CA GLN A 31 7.73 0.86 -5.22
C GLN A 31 8.11 0.11 -3.95
N LEU A 32 9.34 -0.41 -3.90
CA LEU A 32 9.86 -1.13 -2.74
C LEU A 32 10.84 -0.25 -1.97
N ASP A 33 10.75 -0.28 -0.64
CA ASP A 33 11.77 0.29 0.23
C ASP A 33 12.91 -0.71 0.52
N SER A 34 13.81 -0.34 1.43
CA SER A 34 14.96 -1.18 1.83
C SER A 34 14.56 -2.51 2.49
N ASP A 35 13.35 -2.59 3.06
CA ASP A 35 12.80 -3.80 3.67
C ASP A 35 11.98 -4.62 2.65
N SER A 36 12.09 -4.29 1.36
CA SER A 36 11.28 -4.86 0.28
C SER A 36 9.77 -4.68 0.51
N ARG A 37 9.35 -3.62 1.19
CA ARG A 37 7.92 -3.34 1.46
C ARG A 37 7.36 -2.36 0.46
N THR A 38 6.11 -2.58 0.05
CA THR A 38 5.31 -1.59 -0.64
C THR A 38 4.82 -0.51 0.33
N PRO A 39 4.37 0.66 -0.16
CA PRO A 39 3.71 1.65 0.70
C PRO A 39 2.50 1.07 1.44
N LEU A 40 1.76 0.14 0.82
CA LEU A 40 0.65 -0.59 1.45
C LEU A 40 1.12 -1.32 2.72
N GLN A 41 2.21 -2.07 2.62
CA GLN A 41 2.78 -2.79 3.76
C GLN A 41 3.25 -1.83 4.85
N ASN A 42 3.84 -0.69 4.50
CA ASN A 42 4.24 0.31 5.48
C ASN A 42 3.08 0.96 6.25
N ILE A 43 1.87 1.01 5.67
CA ILE A 43 0.66 1.42 6.39
C ILE A 43 0.26 0.31 7.37
N ILE A 44 0.12 -0.91 6.86
CA ILE A 44 -0.47 -2.05 7.59
C ILE A 44 0.42 -2.53 8.75
N SER A 45 1.74 -2.42 8.61
CA SER A 45 2.68 -2.81 9.66
C SER A 45 2.64 -1.90 10.90
N LEU A 46 1.84 -0.83 10.91
CA LEU A 46 1.71 0.08 12.04
C LEU A 46 0.53 -0.27 12.94
N PRO A 47 0.70 -0.20 14.27
CA PRO A 47 -0.43 -0.18 15.19
C PRO A 47 -1.31 1.05 14.90
N GLY A 48 -2.61 0.84 14.68
CA GLY A 48 -3.52 1.94 14.34
C GLY A 48 -3.31 2.50 12.93
N ALA A 49 -2.99 1.64 11.97
CA ALA A 49 -2.81 2.01 10.57
C ALA A 49 -3.92 2.96 10.08
N SER A 50 -3.53 4.02 9.37
CA SER A 50 -4.47 5.03 8.88
C SER A 50 -5.36 4.44 7.78
N SER A 51 -6.63 4.16 8.10
CA SER A 51 -7.63 3.71 7.13
C SER A 51 -7.76 4.69 5.95
N SER A 52 -7.50 5.98 6.19
CA SER A 52 -7.55 6.99 5.13
C SER A 52 -6.33 6.98 4.20
N ALA A 53 -5.13 6.64 4.69
CA ALA A 53 -3.98 6.41 3.83
C ALA A 53 -4.11 5.07 3.09
N LEU A 54 -4.69 4.06 3.75
CA LEU A 54 -4.98 2.77 3.15
C LEU A 54 -5.92 2.93 1.95
N SER A 55 -7.02 3.69 2.10
CA SER A 55 -7.93 3.94 0.97
C SER A 55 -7.23 4.68 -0.17
N ALA A 56 -6.34 5.63 0.11
CA ALA A 56 -5.60 6.31 -0.96
C ALA A 56 -4.77 5.35 -1.83
N ILE A 57 -4.20 4.29 -1.25
CA ILE A 57 -3.52 3.24 -2.03
C ILE A 57 -4.51 2.34 -2.75
N LEU A 58 -5.58 1.91 -2.09
CA LEU A 58 -6.55 1.00 -2.71
C LEU A 58 -7.31 1.67 -3.86
N ASP A 59 -7.59 2.97 -3.75
CA ASP A 59 -8.26 3.78 -4.78
C ASP A 59 -7.44 3.83 -6.10
N VAL A 60 -6.11 3.64 -6.05
CA VAL A 60 -5.27 3.66 -7.26
C VAL A 60 -5.22 2.32 -7.99
N LEU A 61 -5.57 1.21 -7.33
CA LEU A 61 -5.48 -0.13 -7.92
C LEU A 61 -6.22 -0.29 -9.25
N PRO A 62 -7.46 0.24 -9.43
CA PRO A 62 -8.16 0.17 -10.70
C PRO A 62 -7.49 0.97 -11.83
N HIS A 63 -6.64 1.93 -11.48
CA HIS A 63 -5.92 2.80 -12.41
C HIS A 63 -4.54 2.26 -12.78
N LEU A 64 -4.15 1.09 -12.25
CA LEU A 64 -2.93 0.41 -12.67
C LEU A 64 -3.22 -0.36 -13.96
N ASP A 65 -2.54 0.01 -15.04
CA ASP A 65 -2.70 -0.60 -16.36
C ASP A 65 -2.23 -2.08 -16.41
N ASP A 66 -1.45 -2.50 -15.42
CA ASP A 66 -0.79 -3.80 -15.36
C ASP A 66 -1.33 -4.66 -14.19
N ASP A 67 -1.82 -5.86 -14.52
CA ASP A 67 -2.23 -6.86 -13.54
C ASP A 67 -1.08 -7.29 -12.62
N ASP A 68 0.15 -7.32 -13.15
CA ASP A 68 1.33 -7.62 -12.34
C ASP A 68 1.65 -6.49 -11.38
N ALA A 69 1.36 -5.23 -11.74
CA ALA A 69 1.49 -4.10 -10.82
C ALA A 69 0.48 -4.19 -9.68
N ARG A 70 -0.80 -4.49 -9.98
CA ARG A 70 -1.82 -4.77 -8.94
C ARG A 70 -1.39 -5.91 -8.04
N ARG A 71 -0.89 -7.01 -8.63
CA ARG A 71 -0.38 -8.17 -7.88
C ARG A 71 0.78 -7.77 -6.98
N LYS A 72 1.72 -6.95 -7.45
CA LYS A 72 2.83 -6.45 -6.63
C LYS A 72 2.35 -5.62 -5.45
N VAL A 73 1.37 -4.73 -5.61
CA VAL A 73 0.88 -3.94 -4.47
C VAL A 73 0.33 -4.86 -3.36
N LEU A 74 -0.44 -5.87 -3.74
CA LEU A 74 -1.25 -6.70 -2.85
C LEU A 74 -0.54 -7.96 -2.31
N GLU A 75 0.31 -8.58 -3.13
CA GLU A 75 0.90 -9.90 -2.89
C GLU A 75 2.44 -9.85 -2.77
N ASN A 76 3.06 -8.65 -2.82
CA ASN A 76 4.49 -8.51 -2.56
C ASN A 76 4.87 -9.09 -1.20
N ARG A 77 6.03 -9.76 -1.16
CA ARG A 77 6.63 -10.31 0.04
C ARG A 77 7.74 -9.36 0.50
N ASP A 78 7.66 -8.95 1.76
CA ASP A 78 8.75 -8.18 2.37
C ASP A 78 10.00 -9.04 2.61
N ALA A 79 11.05 -8.44 3.18
CA ALA A 79 12.33 -9.11 3.44
C ALA A 79 12.23 -10.37 4.32
N VAL A 80 11.14 -10.55 5.08
CA VAL A 80 10.90 -11.74 5.92
C VAL A 80 9.85 -12.68 5.32
N GLY A 81 9.37 -12.39 4.11
CA GLY A 81 8.43 -13.24 3.38
C GLY A 81 6.95 -12.91 3.62
N ASN A 82 6.63 -11.84 4.37
CA ASN A 82 5.26 -11.49 4.71
C ASN A 82 4.61 -10.64 3.61
N THR A 83 3.36 -10.95 3.30
CA THR A 83 2.50 -10.08 2.49
C THR A 83 1.84 -9.00 3.33
N ALA A 84 1.18 -8.04 2.68
CA ALA A 84 0.30 -7.07 3.34
C ALA A 84 -0.74 -7.77 4.24
N LEU A 85 -1.36 -8.85 3.74
CA LEU A 85 -2.37 -9.60 4.49
C LEU A 85 -1.80 -10.31 5.73
N ILE A 86 -0.58 -10.86 5.63
CA ILE A 86 0.09 -11.49 6.77
C ILE A 86 0.49 -10.41 7.79
N SER A 87 1.00 -9.27 7.31
CA SER A 87 1.43 -8.15 8.15
C SER A 87 0.28 -7.50 8.93
N ALA A 88 -0.95 -7.56 8.40
CA ALA A 88 -2.14 -7.10 9.11
C ALA A 88 -2.43 -7.92 10.39
N GLY A 89 -1.89 -9.13 10.49
CA GLY A 89 -1.99 -9.98 11.68
C GLY A 89 -3.45 -10.21 12.09
N GLU A 90 -3.80 -9.82 13.32
CA GLU A 90 -5.16 -9.93 13.87
C GLU A 90 -6.01 -8.65 13.69
N GLN A 91 -5.51 -7.61 13.02
CA GLN A 91 -6.24 -6.37 12.80
C GLN A 91 -7.36 -6.60 11.77
N LEU A 92 -8.52 -7.07 12.24
CA LEU A 92 -9.66 -7.51 11.41
C LEU A 92 -10.11 -6.44 10.40
N GLU A 93 -10.10 -5.16 10.79
CA GLU A 93 -10.46 -4.06 9.90
C GLU A 93 -9.50 -3.99 8.71
N GLN A 94 -8.19 -4.00 8.94
CA GLN A 94 -7.19 -3.95 7.86
C GLN A 94 -7.26 -5.19 6.97
N ARG A 95 -7.47 -6.37 7.56
CA ARG A 95 -7.65 -7.61 6.78
C ARG A 95 -8.87 -7.53 5.88
N SER A 96 -9.98 -7.00 6.38
CA SER A 96 -11.22 -6.85 5.61
C SER A 96 -11.01 -5.98 4.37
N TRP A 97 -10.27 -4.88 4.51
CA TRP A 97 -9.95 -3.98 3.40
C TRP A 97 -9.06 -4.64 2.35
N ILE A 98 -8.02 -5.36 2.78
CA ILE A 98 -7.11 -6.07 1.87
C ILE A 98 -7.85 -7.20 1.13
N VAL A 99 -8.65 -7.98 1.85
CA VAL A 99 -9.47 -9.06 1.26
C VAL A 99 -10.50 -8.50 0.28
N GLY A 100 -11.14 -7.36 0.61
CA GLY A 100 -12.02 -6.65 -0.30
C GLY A 100 -11.30 -6.26 -1.59
N ALA A 101 -10.11 -5.68 -1.49
CA ALA A 101 -9.28 -5.32 -2.64
C ALA A 101 -8.85 -6.54 -3.49
N TRP A 102 -8.66 -7.70 -2.87
CA TRP A 102 -8.38 -8.95 -3.59
C TRP A 102 -9.59 -9.53 -4.31
N SER A 103 -10.79 -9.31 -3.77
CA SER A 103 -12.03 -9.94 -4.23
C SER A 103 -12.70 -9.18 -5.38
N CYS A 104 -12.35 -7.92 -5.61
CA CYS A 104 -12.82 -7.10 -6.74
C CYS A 104 -12.11 -7.41 -8.07
N ARG A 105 -11.53 -8.62 -8.22
CA ARG A 105 -10.78 -9.06 -9.39
C ARG A 105 -11.69 -9.66 -10.46
#